data_AF-A0A7Z8VKP2-F1
#
_entry.id   AF-A0A7Z8VKP2-F1
#
_cell.length_a   1.000
_cell.length_b   1.000
_cell.length_c   1.000
_cell.angle_alpha   90.00
_cell.angle_beta   90.00
_cell.angle_gamma   90.00
#
_symmetry.space_group_name_H-M   'P 1'
#
loop_
_entity.id
_entity.type
_entity.pdbx_description
1 polymer ?
#
loop_
_entity_poly.entity_id
_entity_poly.type
_entity_poly.pdbx_seq_one_letter_code
_entity_poly.pdbx_strand_id
1 'polypeptide(L)'
;MHIPKVEKAIQDAAMAKGIPLLLPLMDLEEKQAISVIDILAAKPDKILEASSRYDVATILSGKLVKKRTCWSSEWALHFNNKIERWTVSCTDLKTNLNNALQGVYEYLSVFYALRNEDSIIP
;
A
#
# COMPACT_ATOMS: atom_id res chain seq x y z
N MET A 1 14.83 4.92 -7.76
CA MET A 1 15.92 4.28 -7.01
C MET A 1 15.34 3.01 -6.42
N HIS A 2 15.60 1.86 -7.04
CA HIS A 2 15.22 0.55 -6.52
C HIS A 2 16.04 0.33 -5.25
N ILE A 3 15.40 0.09 -4.11
CA ILE A 3 16.10 -0.22 -2.85
C ILE A 3 15.76 -1.68 -2.54
N PRO A 4 16.57 -2.65 -3.00
CA PRO A 4 16.24 -4.08 -2.92
C PRO A 4 15.86 -4.56 -1.52
N LYS A 5 16.43 -3.91 -0.49
CA LYS A 5 16.12 -4.20 0.91
C LYS A 5 14.70 -3.79 1.34
N VAL A 6 14.15 -2.71 0.80
CA VAL A 6 12.79 -2.24 1.09
C VAL A 6 11.77 -3.11 0.38
N GLU A 7 12.02 -3.44 -0.88
CA GLU A 7 11.12 -4.29 -1.68
C GLU A 7 11.03 -5.71 -1.15
N LYS A 8 12.17 -6.31 -0.80
CA LYS A 8 12.16 -7.61 -0.13
C LYS A 8 11.38 -7.53 1.19
N ALA A 9 11.61 -6.49 1.99
CA ALA A 9 10.95 -6.38 3.29
C ALA A 9 9.43 -6.16 3.18
N ILE A 10 8.94 -5.44 2.15
CA ILE A 10 7.50 -5.26 1.94
C ILE A 10 6.87 -6.53 1.36
N GLN A 11 7.57 -7.26 0.48
CA GLN A 11 7.12 -8.56 0.00
C GLN A 11 7.04 -9.59 1.13
N ASP A 12 8.07 -9.68 1.98
CA ASP A 12 8.08 -10.57 3.16
C ASP A 12 6.90 -10.26 4.10
N ALA A 13 6.64 -8.98 4.35
CA ALA A 13 5.53 -8.54 5.19
C ALA A 13 4.16 -8.84 4.54
N ALA A 14 4.04 -8.77 3.21
CA ALA A 14 2.80 -9.08 2.49
C ALA A 14 2.52 -10.59 2.52
N MET A 15 3.56 -11.40 2.26
CA MET A 15 3.49 -12.86 2.36
C MET A 15 3.07 -13.30 3.76
N ALA A 16 3.63 -12.70 4.82
CA ALA A 16 3.26 -13.02 6.20
C ALA A 16 1.79 -12.74 6.54
N LYS A 17 1.09 -11.93 5.73
CA LYS A 17 -0.33 -11.58 5.91
C LYS A 17 -1.25 -12.20 4.86
N GLY A 18 -0.72 -13.03 3.95
CA GLY A 18 -1.49 -13.61 2.85
C GLY A 18 -2.00 -12.56 1.85
N ILE A 19 -1.36 -11.39 1.77
CA ILE A 19 -1.75 -10.32 0.84
C ILE A 19 -0.92 -10.47 -0.44
N PRO A 20 -1.55 -10.75 -1.61
CA PRO A 20 -0.84 -10.72 -2.88
C PRO A 20 -0.47 -9.27 -3.21
N LEU A 21 0.84 -8.98 -3.28
CA LEU A 21 1.35 -7.64 -3.59
C LEU A 21 1.92 -7.61 -5.01
N LEU A 22 1.35 -6.75 -5.86
CA LEU A 22 1.89 -6.42 -7.17
C LEU A 22 2.59 -5.06 -7.08
N LEU A 23 3.90 -5.05 -7.35
CA LEU A 23 4.68 -3.82 -7.42
C LEU A 23 4.74 -3.35 -8.88
N PRO A 24 4.55 -2.06 -9.17
CA PRO A 24 4.72 -1.52 -10.52
C PRO A 24 6.19 -1.64 -10.95
N LEU A 25 6.43 -1.68 -12.26
CA LEU A 25 7.77 -1.90 -12.83
C LEU A 25 8.73 -0.72 -12.61
N MET A 26 8.24 0.42 -12.09
CA MET A 26 9.03 1.61 -11.77
C MET A 26 9.94 2.03 -12.93
N ASP A 27 9.41 1.99 -14.15
CA ASP A 27 10.18 2.32 -15.35
C ASP A 27 10.57 3.81 -15.39
N LEU A 28 11.45 4.19 -16.31
CA LEU A 28 11.99 5.55 -16.37
C LEU A 28 10.92 6.58 -16.79
N GLU A 29 9.84 6.15 -17.44
CA GLU A 29 8.70 6.97 -17.85
C GLU A 29 7.76 7.25 -16.66
N GLU A 30 7.50 6.27 -15.79
CA GLU A 30 6.70 6.45 -14.56
C GLU A 30 7.35 7.40 -13.55
N LYS A 31 8.69 7.49 -13.54
CA LYS A 31 9.44 8.38 -12.64
C LYS A 31 9.26 9.87 -12.95
N GLN A 32 8.93 10.22 -14.19
CA GLN A 32 8.78 11.63 -14.60
C GLN A 32 7.35 12.14 -14.39
N ALA A 33 6.37 11.26 -14.19
CA ALA A 33 4.95 11.63 -14.11
C ALA A 33 4.44 11.92 -12.68
N ILE A 34 5.18 11.52 -11.63
CA ILE A 34 4.70 11.47 -10.25
C ILE A 34 5.65 12.21 -9.30
N SER A 35 5.23 13.38 -8.84
CA SER A 35 5.89 14.07 -7.72
C SER A 35 5.57 13.35 -6.41
N VAL A 36 6.55 13.21 -5.52
CA VAL A 36 6.40 12.61 -4.17
C VAL A 36 5.28 13.28 -3.34
N ILE A 37 4.91 14.52 -3.71
CA ILE A 37 3.81 15.29 -3.11
C ILE A 37 2.43 14.75 -3.55
N ASP A 38 2.29 14.28 -4.79
CA ASP A 38 1.01 13.80 -5.35
C ASP A 38 0.62 12.39 -4.85
N ILE A 39 1.58 11.59 -4.40
CA ILE A 39 1.35 10.21 -3.89
C ILE A 39 0.52 10.22 -2.60
N LEU A 40 0.72 11.26 -1.77
CA LEU A 40 -0.02 11.45 -0.52
C LEU A 40 -1.21 12.41 -0.69
N ALA A 41 -1.07 13.40 -1.57
CA ALA A 41 -2.09 14.40 -1.86
C ALA A 41 -2.93 13.99 -3.08
N ALA A 42 -3.86 13.08 -2.87
CA ALA A 42 -5.22 13.18 -3.43
C ALA A 42 -5.36 13.47 -4.95
N LYS A 43 -4.54 12.87 -5.82
CA LYS A 43 -4.88 12.70 -7.24
C LYS A 43 -5.06 11.22 -7.55
N PRO A 44 -6.20 10.63 -7.16
CA PRO A 44 -6.51 9.25 -7.51
C PRO A 44 -6.40 9.04 -9.01
N ASP A 45 -6.71 10.02 -9.87
CA ASP A 45 -6.72 9.87 -11.32
C ASP A 45 -5.38 9.41 -11.91
N LYS A 46 -4.24 10.01 -11.53
CA LYS A 46 -2.92 9.60 -12.04
C LYS A 46 -2.49 8.23 -11.51
N ILE A 47 -2.84 7.93 -10.26
CA ILE A 47 -2.56 6.63 -9.64
C ILE A 47 -3.45 5.55 -10.28
N LEU A 48 -4.72 5.86 -10.54
CA LEU A 48 -5.69 5.00 -11.21
C LEU A 48 -5.31 4.78 -12.67
N GLU A 49 -4.81 5.80 -13.39
CA GLU A 49 -4.35 5.66 -14.77
C GLU A 49 -3.13 4.74 -14.86
N ALA A 50 -2.13 4.92 -13.99
CA ALA A 50 -1.00 4.00 -13.90
C ALA A 50 -1.43 2.59 -13.48
N SER A 51 -2.40 2.49 -12.55
CA SER A 51 -2.91 1.23 -12.02
C SER A 51 -3.91 0.52 -12.94
N SER A 52 -4.51 1.22 -13.90
CA SER A 52 -5.50 0.68 -14.86
C SER A 52 -4.92 -0.45 -15.69
N ARG A 53 -3.59 -0.43 -15.89
CA ARG A 53 -2.82 -1.48 -16.57
C ARG A 53 -2.84 -2.81 -15.83
N TYR A 54 -3.20 -2.81 -14.54
CA TYR A 54 -3.08 -3.97 -13.65
C TYR A 54 -4.44 -4.53 -13.19
N ASP A 55 -5.58 -3.94 -13.59
CA ASP A 55 -6.94 -4.37 -13.21
C ASP A 55 -7.08 -4.75 -11.73
N VAL A 56 -6.60 -3.87 -10.84
CA VAL A 56 -6.56 -4.13 -9.39
C VAL A 56 -7.76 -3.53 -8.66
N ALA A 57 -8.41 -4.32 -7.82
CA ALA A 57 -9.51 -3.88 -6.97
C ALA A 57 -9.07 -2.92 -5.83
N THR A 58 -7.78 -2.91 -5.51
CA THR A 58 -7.20 -2.20 -4.37
C THR A 58 -5.86 -1.60 -4.72
N ILE A 59 -5.62 -0.32 -4.38
CA ILE A 59 -4.33 0.35 -4.60
C ILE A 59 -3.80 0.86 -3.27
N LEU A 60 -2.59 0.43 -2.91
CA LEU A 60 -1.86 0.95 -1.75
C LEU A 60 -0.76 1.91 -2.21
N SER A 61 -0.83 3.16 -1.78
CA SER A 61 0.24 4.15 -1.95
C SER A 61 0.90 4.45 -0.61
N GLY A 62 2.21 4.70 -0.63
CA GLY A 62 2.95 4.89 0.61
C GLY A 62 4.24 5.69 0.45
N LYS A 63 4.57 6.44 1.48
CA LYS A 63 5.84 7.16 1.63
C LYS A 63 6.59 6.60 2.81
N LEU A 64 7.82 6.15 2.57
CA LEU A 64 8.71 5.64 3.59
C LEU A 64 9.90 6.60 3.76
N VAL A 65 10.12 7.09 4.97
CA VAL A 65 11.15 8.08 5.29
C VAL A 65 12.17 7.48 6.26
N LYS A 66 13.43 7.41 5.84
CA LYS A 66 14.55 7.04 6.71
C LYS A 66 14.92 8.21 7.61
N LYS A 67 14.79 8.03 8.92
CA LYS A 67 15.39 8.89 9.96
C LYS A 67 16.77 8.30 10.34
N ARG A 68 17.49 8.93 11.27
CA ARG A 68 18.86 8.54 11.64
C ARG A 68 19.03 7.02 11.88
N THR A 69 18.15 6.44 12.70
CA THR A 69 18.23 5.03 13.12
C THR A 69 16.96 4.24 12.86
N CYS A 70 15.89 4.89 12.40
CA CYS A 70 14.57 4.31 12.27
C CYS A 70 13.86 4.81 11.01
N TRP A 71 12.70 4.23 10.72
CA TRP A 71 11.87 4.50 9.56
C TRP A 71 10.49 4.93 10.04
N SER A 72 9.97 5.98 9.44
CA SER A 72 8.58 6.40 9.58
C SER A 72 7.88 6.30 8.24
N SER A 73 6.60 5.95 8.23
CA SER A 73 5.86 5.79 6.98
C SER A 73 4.45 6.36 7.05
N GLU A 74 3.96 6.80 5.91
CA GLU A 74 2.59 7.27 5.69
C GLU A 74 1.99 6.45 4.55
N TRP A 75 0.74 6.01 4.69
CA TRP A 75 0.07 5.12 3.75
C TRP A 75 -1.33 5.60 3.43
N ALA A 76 -1.76 5.35 2.20
CA ALA A 76 -3.14 5.52 1.75
C ALA A 76 -3.60 4.28 0.97
N LEU A 77 -4.72 3.69 1.38
CA LEU A 77 -5.34 2.54 0.74
C LEU A 77 -6.60 3.01 0.01
N HIS A 78 -6.58 2.88 -1.31
CA HIS A 78 -7.71 3.16 -2.18
C HIS A 78 -8.46 1.86 -2.45
N PHE A 79 -9.72 1.80 -2.02
CA PHE A 79 -10.58 0.62 -2.19
C PHE A 79 -12.05 1.04 -2.18
N ASN A 80 -12.85 0.57 -3.13
CA ASN A 80 -14.30 0.85 -3.22
C ASN A 80 -14.66 2.34 -3.03
N ASN A 81 -13.99 3.23 -3.78
CA ASN A 81 -14.15 4.68 -3.70
C ASN A 81 -13.88 5.31 -2.32
N LYS A 82 -13.26 4.57 -1.39
CA LYS A 82 -12.80 5.06 -0.09
C LYS A 82 -11.29 5.12 -0.06
N ILE A 83 -10.78 6.02 0.77
CA ILE A 83 -9.35 6.17 1.02
C ILE A 83 -9.12 6.09 2.52
N GLU A 84 -8.51 5.00 2.97
CA GLU A 84 -8.03 4.89 4.35
C GLU A 84 -6.59 5.36 4.46
N ARG A 85 -6.27 6.06 5.55
CA ARG A 85 -4.93 6.59 5.78
C ARG A 85 -4.44 6.26 7.17
N TRP A 86 -3.17 5.88 7.25
CA TRP A 86 -2.50 5.66 8.52
C TRP A 86 -1.02 5.99 8.44
N THR A 87 -0.42 6.16 9.61
CA THR A 87 1.02 6.40 9.74
C THR A 87 1.63 5.39 10.68
N VAL A 88 2.86 4.97 10.39
CA VAL A 88 3.66 4.15 11.31
C VAL A 88 4.81 5.00 11.81
N SER A 89 4.85 5.17 13.13
CA SER A 89 5.89 5.89 13.86
C SER A 89 7.27 5.24 13.69
N CYS A 90 8.30 5.94 14.18
CA CYS A 90 9.70 5.56 13.93
C CYS A 90 10.05 4.19 14.53
N THR A 91 10.27 3.18 13.69
CA THR A 91 10.69 1.81 14.06
C THR A 91 11.76 1.28 13.11
N ASP A 92 12.29 0.09 13.33
CA ASP A 92 13.16 -0.54 12.32
C ASP A 92 12.37 -0.86 11.03
N LEU A 93 13.07 -1.02 9.91
CA LEU A 93 12.44 -1.20 8.60
C LEU A 93 11.45 -2.37 8.56
N LYS A 94 11.80 -3.49 9.18
CA LYS A 94 10.98 -4.71 9.15
C LYS A 94 9.70 -4.48 9.95
N THR A 95 9.82 -3.96 11.17
CA THR A 95 8.66 -3.65 12.01
C THR A 95 7.77 -2.60 11.36
N ASN A 96 8.35 -1.58 10.75
CA ASN A 96 7.60 -0.51 10.10
C ASN A 96 6.72 -1.04 8.96
N LEU A 97 7.28 -1.85 8.07
CA LEU A 97 6.55 -2.44 6.93
C LEU A 97 5.54 -3.51 7.36
N ASN A 98 5.82 -4.27 8.43
CA ASN A 98 4.84 -5.20 8.99
C ASN A 98 3.62 -4.46 9.56
N ASN A 99 3.84 -3.37 10.28
CA ASN A 99 2.75 -2.54 10.81
C ASN A 99 2.01 -1.81 9.68
N ALA A 100 2.71 -1.42 8.62
CA ALA A 100 2.09 -0.82 7.45
C ALA A 100 1.07 -1.78 6.81
N LEU A 101 1.49 -3.01 6.50
CA LEU A 101 0.60 -3.99 5.88
C LEU A 101 -0.43 -4.58 6.85
N GLN A 102 -0.23 -4.42 8.16
CA GLN A 102 -1.26 -4.74 9.15
C GLN A 102 -2.49 -3.84 8.95
N GLY A 103 -2.29 -2.55 8.66
CA GLY A 103 -3.40 -1.64 8.35
C GLY A 103 -4.20 -2.08 7.11
N VAL A 104 -3.54 -2.62 6.08
CA VAL A 104 -4.21 -3.20 4.90
C VAL A 104 -5.04 -4.42 5.30
N TYR A 105 -4.44 -5.34 6.06
CA TYR A 105 -5.11 -6.56 6.51
C TYR A 105 -6.35 -6.23 7.36
N GLU A 106 -6.23 -5.33 8.33
CA GLU A 106 -7.33 -4.91 9.19
C GLU A 106 -8.48 -4.33 8.38
N TYR A 107 -8.19 -3.47 7.42
CA TYR A 107 -9.24 -2.87 6.60
C TYR A 107 -9.96 -3.89 5.71
N LEU A 108 -9.19 -4.70 4.97
CA LEU A 108 -9.76 -5.67 4.04
C LEU A 108 -10.44 -6.84 4.77
N SER A 109 -9.89 -7.29 5.90
CA SER A 109 -10.51 -8.37 6.69
C SER A 109 -11.89 -7.97 7.21
N VAL A 110 -12.07 -6.73 7.69
CA VAL A 110 -13.39 -6.23 8.08
C VAL A 110 -14.34 -6.19 6.89
N PHE A 111 -13.89 -5.68 5.74
CA PHE A 111 -14.74 -5.59 4.55
C PHE A 111 -15.20 -6.98 4.04
N TYR A 112 -14.28 -7.95 3.96
CA TYR A 112 -14.61 -9.29 3.48
C TYR A 112 -15.29 -10.17 4.53
N ALA A 113 -15.08 -9.91 5.84
CA ALA A 113 -15.81 -10.61 6.90
C ALA A 113 -17.31 -10.28 6.82
N LEU A 114 -17.67 -9.02 6.58
CA LEU A 114 -19.06 -8.59 6.47
C LEU A 114 -19.75 -9.10 5.19
N ARG A 115 -19.02 -9.22 4.07
CA ARG A 115 -19.60 -9.72 2.81
C ARG A 115 -19.95 -11.21 2.84
N ASN A 116 -19.41 -11.97 3.79
CA ASN A 116 -19.72 -13.39 3.95
C ASN A 116 -21.05 -13.64 4.68
N GLU A 117 -21.60 -12.65 5.38
CA GLU A 117 -22.89 -12.79 6.08
C GLU A 117 -24.10 -12.51 5.16
N ASP A 118 -23.94 -11.66 4.15
CA ASP A 118 -25.02 -11.30 3.20
C ASP A 118 -25.24 -12.34 2.08
N SER A 119 -24.44 -13.42 2.05
CA SER A 119 -24.53 -14.48 1.02
C SER A 119 -25.14 -15.80 1.51
N ILE A 120 -25.72 -15.83 2.73
CA ILE A 120 -26.46 -16.99 3.22
C ILE A 120 -27.95 -16.66 3.28
N ILE A 121 -28.61 -16.70 2.12
CA ILE A 121 -30.06 -16.95 2.05
C ILE A 121 -30.28 -17.95 0.91
N PRO A 122 -30.57 -19.23 1.20
CA PRO A 122 -31.18 -20.15 0.25
C PRO A 122 -32.63 -19.75 -0.07
#